data_AF-A0A2M7RJC4-F1
#
_entry.id   AF-A0A2M7RJC4-F1
#
_cell.length_a   1.000
_cell.length_b   1.000
_cell.length_c   1.000
_cell.angle_alpha   90.00
_cell.angle_beta   90.00
_cell.angle_gamma   90.00
#
_symmetry.space_group_name_H-M   'P 1'
#
loop_
_entity.id
_entity.type
_entity.pdbx_description
1 polymer ?
#
loop_
_entity_poly.entity_id
_entity_poly.type
_entity_poly.pdbx_seq_one_letter_code
_entity_poly.pdbx_strand_id
1 'polypeptide(L)'
;MKKLLLIVLGLTFFSLFLFPVLNVQADCNPTLLLPPCTCSGNCKLNDFLALAARMAQYGLGLLTLVTIGFVIQGGFSLMTAMGSSEKIESGKKLLGGTFRGMAIVLLAWIMVNTIIFLFTGNASGLLFGGTGNPWWKFEETPISNTCDPHVANNCAYLQACTDTTGWDEQAKVGSHCWSYGTCEGGDEKICCDTGETIPQNCQAPAAGACGDLAALAQQYNALYPAADAPDLTALRNCVESNVPAAMIDQNQIYTYERDNTSCNYTHGQAVCGDCAHSQYSCHYGGVSGNQGAQGVDYNAASGYTEEQLKDTIFNVLDNQCAGLWGGRLFETDHTHVSSVGCNSNS
;
A
#
# COMPACT_ATOMS: atom_id res chain seq x y z
N MET A 1 7.20 32.76 -37.72
CA MET A 1 6.94 32.85 -36.26
C MET A 1 6.01 31.75 -35.74
N LYS A 2 4.78 31.56 -36.24
CA LYS A 2 3.86 30.48 -35.77
C LYS A 2 4.42 29.04 -35.83
N LYS A 3 5.15 28.68 -36.90
CA LYS A 3 5.78 27.35 -37.02
C LYS A 3 6.92 27.14 -36.01
N LEU A 4 7.68 28.19 -35.69
CA LEU A 4 8.76 28.15 -34.70
C LEU A 4 8.19 28.01 -33.28
N LEU A 5 7.10 28.72 -32.98
CA LEU A 5 6.40 28.63 -31.69
C LEU A 5 5.85 27.20 -31.42
N LEU A 6 5.28 26.55 -32.45
CA LEU A 6 4.78 25.17 -32.35
C LEU A 6 5.91 24.15 -32.14
N ILE A 7 7.06 24.36 -32.78
CA ILE A 7 8.24 23.49 -32.61
C ILE A 7 8.81 23.66 -31.19
N VAL A 8 8.88 24.89 -30.68
CA VAL A 8 9.37 25.17 -29.33
C VAL A 8 8.43 24.61 -28.26
N LEU A 9 7.11 24.76 -28.41
CA LEU A 9 6.11 24.14 -27.52
C LEU A 9 6.13 22.61 -27.57
N GLY A 10 6.35 22.02 -28.75
CA GLY A 10 6.52 20.57 -28.91
C GLY A 10 7.80 20.08 -28.22
N LEU A 11 8.91 20.79 -28.38
CA LEU A 11 10.19 20.45 -27.74
C LEU A 11 10.17 20.64 -26.23
N THR A 12 9.49 21.67 -25.70
CA THR A 12 9.34 21.86 -24.25
C THR A 12 8.42 20.83 -23.64
N PHE A 13 7.31 20.46 -24.31
CA PHE A 13 6.44 19.37 -23.85
C PHE A 13 7.14 18.01 -23.89
N PHE A 14 7.92 17.73 -24.92
CA PHE A 14 8.75 16.52 -25.05
C PHE A 14 9.87 16.48 -23.99
N SER A 15 10.49 17.63 -23.71
CA SER A 15 11.50 17.80 -22.66
C SER A 15 10.90 17.53 -21.26
N LEU A 16 9.78 18.16 -20.91
CA LEU A 16 9.04 17.92 -19.65
C LEU A 16 8.65 16.44 -19.46
N PHE A 17 8.48 15.69 -20.56
CA PHE A 17 8.18 14.25 -20.54
C PHE A 17 9.41 13.34 -20.43
N LEU A 18 10.59 13.77 -20.90
CA LEU A 18 11.86 13.05 -20.77
C LEU A 18 12.56 13.30 -19.42
N PHE A 19 12.28 14.43 -18.76
CA PHE A 19 12.88 14.80 -17.48
C PHE A 19 12.63 13.81 -16.31
N PRO A 20 11.47 13.14 -16.14
CA PRO A 20 11.33 12.13 -15.09
C PRO A 20 12.16 10.86 -15.36
N VAL A 21 12.70 10.67 -16.57
CA VAL A 21 13.47 9.47 -16.95
C VAL A 21 14.98 9.65 -16.71
N LEU A 22 15.45 10.89 -16.50
CA LEU A 22 16.89 11.21 -16.44
C LEU A 22 17.42 11.55 -15.04
N ASN A 23 16.60 11.43 -13.98
CA ASN A 23 17.14 11.38 -12.62
C ASN A 23 17.75 9.99 -12.36
N VAL A 24 18.80 9.66 -13.10
CA VAL A 24 19.70 8.54 -12.80
C VAL A 24 20.61 9.02 -11.68
N GLN A 25 20.10 9.04 -10.46
CA GLN A 25 20.97 8.97 -9.29
C GLN A 25 21.52 7.54 -9.26
N ALA A 26 22.83 7.41 -9.03
CA ALA A 26 23.53 6.12 -8.97
C ALA A 26 23.21 5.32 -7.68
N ASP A 27 22.04 5.56 -7.11
CA ASP A 27 21.47 4.76 -6.04
C ASP A 27 20.57 3.72 -6.70
N CYS A 28 20.79 2.45 -6.37
CA CYS A 28 20.05 1.33 -6.92
C CYS A 28 18.66 1.25 -6.26
N ASN A 29 17.92 2.35 -6.33
CA ASN A 29 16.53 2.40 -5.96
C ASN A 29 15.75 1.87 -7.17
N PRO A 30 14.97 0.77 -7.04
CA PRO A 30 14.15 0.28 -8.13
C PRO A 30 13.20 1.38 -8.59
N THR A 31 13.60 2.09 -9.65
CA THR A 31 12.76 3.10 -10.28
C THR A 31 11.52 2.44 -10.88
N LEU A 32 10.52 3.26 -11.20
CA LEU A 32 9.24 2.82 -11.78
C LEU A 32 9.38 1.88 -13.01
N LEU A 33 10.54 1.91 -13.70
CA LEU A 33 10.79 1.13 -14.91
C LEU A 33 11.65 -0.13 -14.69
N LEU A 34 12.66 -0.09 -13.81
CA LEU A 34 13.65 -1.17 -13.69
C LEU A 34 13.22 -2.20 -12.62
N PRO A 35 13.33 -3.51 -12.90
CA PRO A 35 13.06 -4.53 -11.90
C PRO A 35 14.12 -4.49 -10.78
N PRO A 36 13.77 -4.84 -9.53
CA PRO A 36 14.69 -4.84 -8.38
C PRO A 36 15.97 -5.65 -8.60
N CYS A 37 15.90 -6.71 -9.42
CA CYS A 37 17.06 -7.55 -9.76
C CYS A 37 18.23 -6.79 -10.39
N THR A 38 17.99 -5.60 -10.95
CA THR A 38 19.01 -4.75 -11.58
C THR A 38 20.08 -4.32 -10.57
N CYS A 39 19.72 -4.25 -9.29
CA CYS A 39 20.60 -3.81 -8.21
C CYS A 39 21.44 -4.97 -7.65
N SER A 40 20.85 -6.18 -7.60
CA SER A 40 21.49 -7.39 -7.08
C SER A 40 22.26 -8.19 -8.15
N GLY A 41 22.06 -7.91 -9.43
CA GLY A 41 22.75 -8.57 -10.54
C GLY A 41 22.32 -10.02 -10.80
N ASN A 42 21.27 -10.51 -10.12
CA ASN A 42 20.77 -11.88 -10.21
C ASN A 42 19.46 -11.99 -11.00
N CYS A 43 19.32 -11.22 -12.08
CA CYS A 43 18.11 -11.19 -12.91
C CYS A 43 17.83 -12.54 -13.58
N LYS A 44 16.61 -13.02 -13.40
CA LYS A 44 16.05 -14.22 -14.06
C LYS A 44 15.18 -13.80 -15.24
N LEU A 45 14.82 -14.77 -16.08
CA LEU A 45 13.97 -14.54 -17.26
C LEU A 45 12.64 -13.84 -16.90
N ASN A 46 12.05 -14.16 -15.75
CA ASN A 46 10.81 -13.54 -15.28
C ASN A 46 10.98 -12.02 -15.03
N ASP A 47 12.14 -11.59 -14.54
CA ASP A 47 12.42 -10.17 -14.30
C ASP A 47 12.53 -9.40 -15.62
N PHE A 48 13.11 -10.02 -16.66
CA PHE A 48 13.14 -9.45 -18.01
C PHE A 48 11.75 -9.33 -18.62
N LEU A 49 10.87 -10.33 -18.41
CA LEU A 49 9.49 -10.27 -18.86
C LEU A 49 8.68 -9.20 -18.10
N ALA A 50 8.92 -9.05 -16.79
CA ALA A 50 8.32 -8.00 -15.97
C ALA A 50 8.76 -6.61 -16.45
N LEU A 51 10.04 -6.42 -16.75
CA LEU A 51 10.56 -5.19 -17.35
C LEU A 51 9.85 -4.86 -18.67
N ALA A 52 9.75 -5.85 -19.58
CA ALA A 52 9.08 -5.65 -20.86
C ALA A 52 7.59 -5.28 -20.69
N ALA A 53 6.89 -5.89 -19.73
CA ALA A 53 5.51 -5.55 -19.41
C ALA A 53 5.37 -4.13 -18.83
N ARG A 54 6.25 -3.73 -17.92
CA ARG A 54 6.29 -2.35 -17.38
C ARG A 54 6.57 -1.32 -18.48
N MET A 55 7.51 -1.60 -19.38
CA MET A 55 7.78 -0.76 -20.55
C MET A 55 6.55 -0.64 -21.47
N ALA A 56 5.85 -1.74 -21.72
CA ALA A 56 4.65 -1.74 -22.54
C ALA A 56 3.52 -0.91 -21.88
N GLN A 57 3.32 -1.02 -20.56
CA GLN A 57 2.36 -0.21 -19.81
C GLN A 57 2.68 1.28 -19.88
N TYR A 58 3.96 1.64 -19.71
CA TYR A 58 4.40 3.01 -19.85
C TYR A 58 4.17 3.54 -21.28
N GLY A 59 4.46 2.71 -22.29
CA GLY A 59 4.17 3.02 -23.69
C GLY A 59 2.68 3.28 -23.96
N LEU A 60 1.79 2.47 -23.37
CA LEU A 60 0.33 2.68 -23.47
C LEU A 60 -0.12 3.98 -22.77
N GLY A 61 0.47 4.31 -21.62
CA GLY A 61 0.25 5.60 -20.96
C GLY A 61 0.63 6.78 -21.86
N LEU A 62 1.81 6.71 -22.48
CA LEU A 62 2.29 7.74 -23.41
C LEU A 62 1.39 7.85 -24.66
N LEU A 63 0.98 6.73 -25.24
CA LEU A 63 0.07 6.69 -26.39
C LEU A 63 -1.28 7.35 -26.07
N THR A 64 -1.78 7.19 -24.85
CA THR A 64 -3.04 7.80 -24.40
C THR A 64 -2.94 9.33 -24.42
N LEU A 65 -1.84 9.88 -23.92
CA LEU A 65 -1.61 11.33 -23.90
C LEU A 65 -1.45 11.91 -25.30
N VAL A 66 -0.69 11.24 -26.17
CA VAL A 66 -0.56 11.63 -27.59
C VAL A 66 -1.92 11.60 -28.29
N THR A 67 -2.72 10.58 -28.01
CA THR A 67 -4.09 10.45 -28.53
C THR A 67 -4.96 11.62 -28.12
N ILE A 68 -4.98 11.99 -26.83
CA ILE A 68 -5.71 13.16 -26.32
C ILE A 68 -5.23 14.44 -27.03
N GLY A 69 -3.92 14.62 -27.21
CA GLY A 69 -3.36 15.76 -27.93
C GLY A 69 -3.88 15.88 -29.36
N PHE A 70 -3.89 14.78 -30.13
CA PHE A 70 -4.43 14.78 -31.49
C PHE A 70 -5.94 15.00 -31.55
N VAL A 71 -6.71 14.47 -30.57
CA VAL A 71 -8.15 14.73 -30.47
C VAL A 71 -8.41 16.22 -30.23
N ILE A 72 -7.70 16.85 -29.29
CA ILE A 72 -7.81 18.29 -29.01
C ILE A 72 -7.45 19.11 -30.25
N GLN A 73 -6.32 18.79 -30.90
CA GLN A 73 -5.89 19.50 -32.10
C GLN A 73 -6.89 19.36 -33.26
N GLY A 74 -7.43 18.16 -33.47
CA GLY A 74 -8.44 17.89 -34.50
C GLY A 74 -9.76 18.60 -34.22
N GLY A 75 -10.22 18.55 -32.97
CA GLY A 75 -11.43 19.24 -32.52
C GLY A 75 -11.30 20.76 -32.64
N PHE A 76 -10.17 21.33 -32.23
CA PHE A 76 -9.90 22.76 -32.37
C PHE A 76 -9.87 23.23 -33.83
N SER A 77 -9.25 22.46 -34.73
CA SER A 77 -9.24 22.78 -36.17
C SER A 77 -10.63 22.77 -36.79
N LEU A 78 -11.54 21.93 -36.30
CA LEU A 78 -12.93 21.90 -36.75
C LEU A 78 -13.73 23.10 -36.24
N MET A 79 -13.60 23.42 -34.94
CA MET A 79 -14.29 24.57 -34.34
C MET A 79 -13.84 25.91 -34.95
N THR A 80 -12.57 26.03 -35.33
CA THR A 80 -12.00 27.27 -35.90
C THR A 80 -12.01 27.33 -37.42
N ALA A 81 -12.71 26.41 -38.09
CA ALA A 81 -12.67 26.30 -39.55
C ALA A 81 -13.38 27.45 -40.28
N MET A 82 -14.35 28.14 -39.65
CA MET A 82 -15.13 29.25 -40.23
C MET A 82 -15.63 28.96 -41.67
N GLY A 83 -16.02 27.72 -41.97
CA GLY A 83 -16.49 27.31 -43.30
C GLY A 83 -15.42 27.02 -44.35
N SER A 84 -14.12 27.13 -44.03
CA SER A 84 -13.04 26.69 -44.91
C SER A 84 -13.06 25.17 -45.08
N SER A 85 -13.36 24.70 -46.30
CA SER A 85 -13.40 23.27 -46.65
C SER A 85 -12.09 22.56 -46.33
N GLU A 86 -10.95 23.21 -46.59
CA GLU A 86 -9.60 22.69 -46.33
C GLU A 86 -9.37 22.40 -44.83
N LYS A 87 -9.78 23.31 -43.94
CA LYS A 87 -9.62 23.12 -42.49
C LYS A 87 -10.56 22.05 -41.93
N ILE A 88 -11.77 21.97 -42.48
CA ILE A 88 -12.75 20.93 -42.10
C ILE A 88 -12.22 19.55 -42.51
N GLU A 89 -11.71 19.43 -43.73
CA GLU A 89 -11.17 18.16 -44.24
C GLU A 89 -9.93 17.73 -43.45
N SER A 90 -9.02 18.67 -43.17
CA SER A 90 -7.83 18.42 -42.35
C SER A 90 -8.17 17.93 -40.94
N GLY A 91 -9.11 18.61 -40.26
CA GLY A 91 -9.56 18.21 -38.92
C GLY A 91 -10.23 16.83 -38.89
N LYS A 92 -11.08 16.52 -39.88
CA LYS A 92 -11.71 15.20 -40.04
C LYS A 92 -10.68 14.11 -40.31
N LYS A 93 -9.68 14.37 -41.15
CA LYS A 93 -8.61 13.43 -41.46
C LYS A 93 -7.77 13.11 -40.22
N LEU A 94 -7.44 14.13 -39.43
CA LEU A 94 -6.70 13.96 -38.17
C LEU A 94 -7.48 13.10 -37.18
N LEU A 95 -8.73 13.49 -36.85
CA LEU A 95 -9.58 12.72 -35.93
C LEU A 95 -9.83 11.29 -36.43
N GLY A 96 -10.15 11.12 -37.71
CA GLY A 96 -10.37 9.81 -38.30
C GLY A 96 -9.12 8.93 -38.28
N GLY A 97 -7.92 9.52 -38.37
CA GLY A 97 -6.65 8.82 -38.17
C GLY A 97 -6.48 8.36 -36.72
N THR A 98 -6.71 9.26 -35.76
CA THR A 98 -6.59 8.98 -34.32
C THR A 98 -7.53 7.87 -33.86
N PHE A 99 -8.82 7.92 -34.26
CA PHE A 99 -9.78 6.88 -33.91
C PHE A 99 -9.46 5.52 -34.53
N ARG A 100 -8.95 5.49 -35.77
CA ARG A 100 -8.47 4.25 -36.40
C ARG A 100 -7.28 3.65 -35.64
N GLY A 101 -6.34 4.48 -35.20
CA GLY A 101 -5.21 4.04 -34.38
C GLY A 101 -5.67 3.46 -33.04
N MET A 102 -6.56 4.15 -32.33
CA MET A 102 -7.12 3.68 -31.06
C MET A 102 -7.90 2.36 -31.23
N ALA A 103 -8.67 2.22 -32.30
CA ALA A 103 -9.38 0.98 -32.62
C ALA A 103 -8.41 -0.19 -32.83
N ILE A 104 -7.27 0.02 -33.50
CA ILE A 104 -6.25 -1.02 -33.70
C ILE A 104 -5.65 -1.46 -32.35
N VAL A 105 -5.30 -0.52 -31.47
CA VAL A 105 -4.74 -0.84 -30.14
C VAL A 105 -5.75 -1.63 -29.31
N LEU A 106 -7.02 -1.22 -29.33
CA LEU A 106 -8.09 -1.91 -28.62
C LEU A 106 -8.32 -3.33 -29.17
N LEU A 107 -8.31 -3.50 -30.48
CA LEU A 107 -8.43 -4.82 -31.11
C LEU A 107 -7.25 -5.73 -30.79
N ALA A 108 -6.03 -5.20 -30.75
CA ALA A 108 -4.85 -5.95 -30.35
C ALA A 108 -4.96 -6.42 -28.89
N TRP A 109 -5.41 -5.54 -27.99
CA TRP A 109 -5.67 -5.89 -26.59
C TRP A 109 -6.69 -7.02 -26.46
N ILE A 110 -7.84 -6.90 -27.14
CA ILE A 110 -8.89 -7.92 -27.12
C ILE A 110 -8.33 -9.25 -27.64
N MET A 111 -7.61 -9.23 -28.75
CA MET A 111 -7.05 -10.43 -29.37
C MET A 111 -6.09 -11.16 -28.43
N VAL A 112 -5.14 -10.45 -27.83
CA VAL A 112 -4.16 -11.05 -26.90
C VAL A 112 -4.86 -11.66 -25.68
N ASN A 113 -5.78 -10.92 -25.05
CA ASN A 113 -6.50 -11.43 -23.88
C ASN A 113 -7.42 -12.60 -24.24
N THR A 114 -8.02 -12.61 -25.45
CA THR A 114 -8.82 -13.74 -25.93
C THR A 114 -7.98 -15.00 -26.11
N ILE A 115 -6.79 -14.87 -26.72
CA ILE A 115 -5.86 -16.00 -26.88
C ILE A 115 -5.46 -16.55 -25.50
N ILE A 116 -5.10 -15.68 -24.56
CA ILE A 116 -4.67 -16.10 -23.22
C ILE A 116 -5.81 -16.78 -22.47
N PHE A 117 -7.03 -16.24 -22.54
CA PHE A 117 -8.21 -16.86 -21.95
C PHE A 117 -8.45 -18.28 -22.51
N LEU A 118 -8.34 -18.46 -23.82
CA LEU A 118 -8.53 -19.78 -24.46
C LEU A 118 -7.52 -20.84 -23.99
N PHE A 119 -6.29 -20.43 -23.68
CA PHE A 119 -5.23 -21.37 -23.25
C PHE A 119 -5.12 -21.56 -21.74
N THR A 120 -5.47 -20.55 -20.95
CA THR A 120 -5.24 -20.55 -19.48
C THR A 120 -6.52 -20.62 -18.66
N GLY A 121 -7.70 -20.42 -19.28
CA GLY A 121 -8.97 -20.25 -18.57
C GLY A 121 -9.07 -18.95 -17.77
N ASN A 122 -8.05 -18.08 -17.83
CA ASN A 122 -7.96 -16.87 -17.04
C ASN A 122 -8.67 -15.70 -17.74
N ALA A 123 -9.72 -15.15 -17.11
CA ALA A 123 -10.57 -14.10 -17.68
C ALA A 123 -10.03 -12.67 -17.50
N SER A 124 -8.84 -12.49 -16.90
CA SER A 124 -8.25 -11.17 -16.66
C SER A 124 -8.16 -10.34 -17.92
N GLY A 125 -8.73 -9.13 -17.90
CA GLY A 125 -8.58 -8.17 -19.00
C GLY A 125 -9.65 -8.23 -20.10
N LEU A 126 -10.72 -9.01 -19.92
CA LEU A 126 -11.93 -8.84 -20.75
C LEU A 126 -12.61 -7.50 -20.47
N LEU A 127 -13.19 -6.89 -21.51
CA LEU A 127 -13.79 -5.54 -21.51
C LEU A 127 -14.88 -5.30 -20.44
N PHE A 128 -15.37 -6.35 -19.76
CA PHE A 128 -16.52 -6.30 -18.84
C PHE A 128 -16.29 -6.99 -17.48
N GLY A 129 -15.05 -6.98 -16.96
CA GLY A 129 -14.77 -7.42 -15.59
C GLY A 129 -14.48 -8.92 -15.47
N GLY A 130 -13.23 -9.28 -15.76
CA GLY A 130 -12.70 -10.61 -15.43
C GLY A 130 -12.20 -10.70 -13.99
N THR A 131 -12.40 -11.86 -13.36
CA THR A 131 -12.09 -12.14 -11.94
C THR A 131 -10.68 -12.70 -11.72
N GLY A 132 -9.75 -12.55 -12.66
CA GLY A 132 -8.43 -13.17 -12.61
C GLY A 132 -7.27 -12.19 -12.43
N ASN A 133 -6.08 -12.73 -12.13
CA ASN A 133 -4.82 -11.99 -12.13
C ASN A 133 -4.37 -11.68 -13.56
N PRO A 134 -4.10 -10.41 -13.93
CA PRO A 134 -3.70 -10.04 -15.28
C PRO A 134 -2.40 -10.72 -15.71
N TRP A 135 -2.37 -11.28 -16.92
CA TRP A 135 -1.25 -12.08 -17.44
C TRP A 135 0.06 -11.29 -17.59
N TRP A 136 -0.03 -9.97 -17.65
CA TRP A 136 1.11 -9.06 -17.70
C TRP A 136 1.61 -8.63 -16.32
N LYS A 137 0.92 -8.99 -15.23
CA LYS A 137 1.46 -8.91 -13.88
C LYS A 137 2.17 -10.22 -13.59
N PHE A 138 3.46 -10.22 -13.85
CA PHE A 138 4.32 -11.24 -13.32
C PHE A 138 4.38 -11.04 -11.81
N GLU A 139 4.24 -12.13 -11.06
CA GLU A 139 4.60 -12.14 -9.65
C GLU A 139 6.07 -11.74 -9.60
N GLU A 140 6.33 -10.50 -9.20
CA GLU A 140 7.67 -10.09 -8.80
C GLU A 140 8.07 -11.15 -7.80
N THR A 141 9.24 -11.79 -7.99
CA THR A 141 9.77 -12.58 -6.89
C THR A 141 9.74 -11.64 -5.70
N PRO A 142 8.93 -11.91 -4.66
CA PRO A 142 9.01 -11.11 -3.47
C PRO A 142 10.49 -11.12 -3.13
N ILE A 143 11.05 -9.94 -2.90
CA ILE A 143 12.37 -9.87 -2.28
C ILE A 143 12.15 -10.69 -1.02
N SER A 144 12.68 -11.91 -1.00
CA SER A 144 12.35 -12.87 0.05
C SER A 144 12.86 -12.27 1.33
N ASN A 145 11.97 -11.62 2.07
CA ASN A 145 12.18 -11.16 3.43
C ASN A 145 12.23 -12.36 4.39
N THR A 146 11.98 -13.57 3.88
CA THR A 146 12.48 -14.80 4.48
C THR A 146 13.90 -15.06 3.99
N CYS A 147 14.87 -14.86 4.89
CA CYS A 147 16.18 -15.50 4.77
C CYS A 147 15.96 -17.01 4.74
N ASP A 148 16.21 -17.65 3.60
CA ASP A 148 16.32 -19.12 3.55
C ASP A 148 17.67 -19.51 4.19
N PRO A 149 17.68 -20.16 5.37
CA PRO A 149 18.91 -20.50 6.07
C PRO A 149 19.71 -21.63 5.39
N HIS A 150 19.20 -22.22 4.30
CA HIS A 150 19.83 -23.38 3.65
C HIS A 150 20.61 -23.06 2.38
N VAL A 151 20.73 -21.79 1.96
CA VAL A 151 21.53 -21.42 0.77
C VAL A 151 22.63 -20.43 1.15
N ALA A 152 23.82 -20.96 1.38
CA ALA A 152 24.94 -20.27 2.03
C ALA A 152 25.56 -19.06 1.27
N ASN A 153 25.03 -18.55 0.16
CA ASN A 153 25.74 -17.54 -0.65
C ASN A 153 24.90 -16.47 -1.36
N ASN A 154 23.64 -16.22 -0.99
CA ASN A 154 22.83 -15.16 -1.61
C ASN A 154 22.38 -14.09 -0.61
N CYS A 155 23.32 -13.33 -0.06
CA CYS A 155 22.99 -12.07 0.58
C CYS A 155 22.77 -11.02 -0.52
N ALA A 156 21.50 -10.77 -0.88
CA ALA A 156 21.16 -9.58 -1.65
C ALA A 156 21.35 -8.36 -0.74
N TYR A 157 22.12 -7.37 -1.21
CA TYR A 157 22.29 -6.08 -0.55
C TYR A 157 20.91 -5.42 -0.37
N LEU A 158 20.47 -5.21 0.87
CA LEU A 158 19.37 -4.29 1.18
C LEU A 158 19.90 -2.86 0.98
N GLN A 159 19.59 -2.24 -0.15
CA GLN A 159 19.85 -0.82 -0.40
C GLN A 159 18.60 -0.01 -0.04
N ALA A 160 18.45 0.25 1.25
CA ALA A 160 17.85 1.47 1.82
C ALA A 160 17.71 1.29 3.34
N CYS A 161 18.83 1.29 4.06
CA CYS A 161 18.83 1.82 5.41
C CYS A 161 19.27 3.27 5.26
N THR A 162 18.34 4.16 4.92
CA THR A 162 18.59 5.61 4.97
C THR A 162 18.57 6.03 6.43
N ASP A 163 19.76 6.19 6.99
CA ASP A 163 19.97 6.86 8.26
C ASP A 163 19.50 8.32 8.14
N THR A 164 18.45 8.70 8.87
CA THR A 164 17.95 10.08 8.93
C THR A 164 18.69 10.95 9.94
N THR A 165 19.77 10.46 10.56
CA THR A 165 20.57 11.24 11.50
C THR A 165 21.90 11.62 10.86
N GLY A 166 22.07 12.90 10.56
CA GLY A 166 23.24 13.45 9.84
C GLY A 166 24.55 13.34 10.61
N TRP A 167 25.14 12.14 10.67
CA TRP A 167 26.51 11.91 11.15
C TRP A 167 27.35 11.20 10.09
N ASP A 168 28.62 11.62 10.01
CA ASP A 168 29.55 11.32 8.93
C ASP A 168 29.80 9.82 8.68
N GLU A 169 29.93 9.55 7.38
CA GLU A 169 29.97 8.26 6.69
C GLU A 169 31.32 7.51 6.84
N GLN A 170 31.68 7.08 8.06
CA GLN A 170 32.91 6.31 8.27
C GLN A 170 32.70 5.04 9.10
N ALA A 171 32.22 3.97 8.44
CA ALA A 171 32.70 2.59 8.60
C ALA A 171 31.82 1.59 7.82
N LYS A 172 32.27 1.18 6.64
CA LYS A 172 31.85 -0.08 6.01
C LYS A 172 33.08 -0.87 5.58
N VAL A 173 33.58 -1.72 6.48
CA VAL A 173 34.50 -2.81 6.12
C VAL A 173 34.05 -4.04 6.89
N GLY A 174 33.65 -5.09 6.15
CA GLY A 174 33.25 -6.37 6.74
C GLY A 174 31.80 -6.72 6.40
N SER A 175 31.66 -7.54 5.37
CA SER A 175 30.44 -8.25 5.00
C SER A 175 29.95 -9.13 6.15
N HIS A 176 28.85 -8.79 6.83
CA HIS A 176 27.88 -9.73 7.42
C HIS A 176 26.68 -8.91 7.97
N CYS A 177 25.54 -8.93 7.29
CA CYS A 177 24.28 -8.45 7.85
C CYS A 177 23.39 -9.67 8.10
N TRP A 178 22.98 -9.85 9.35
CA TRP A 178 21.92 -10.78 9.74
C TRP A 178 20.76 -9.94 10.25
N SER A 179 19.56 -10.20 9.74
CA SER A 179 18.31 -9.67 10.27
C SER A 179 17.82 -10.62 11.37
N TYR A 180 17.80 -10.14 12.61
CA TYR A 180 17.02 -10.72 13.70
C TYR A 180 15.97 -9.72 14.15
N GLY A 181 14.85 -10.25 14.62
CA GLY A 181 13.64 -9.53 14.97
C GLY A 181 13.82 -8.37 15.95
N THR A 182 12.75 -7.59 16.02
CA THR A 182 12.60 -6.35 16.78
C THR A 182 12.97 -6.51 18.25
N CYS A 183 13.96 -5.74 18.71
CA CYS A 183 14.20 -5.51 20.13
C CYS A 183 13.43 -4.23 20.57
N GLU A 184 13.14 -4.13 21.87
CA GLU A 184 12.22 -3.18 22.49
C GLU A 184 12.64 -1.70 22.29
N GLY A 185 11.70 -0.83 21.87
CA GLY A 185 11.90 0.63 21.94
C GLY A 185 11.71 1.46 20.68
N GLY A 186 11.09 0.93 19.61
CA GLY A 186 10.50 1.77 18.56
C GLY A 186 11.44 2.81 17.93
N ASP A 187 12.45 2.32 17.23
CA ASP A 187 13.10 2.95 16.08
C ASP A 187 13.94 1.83 15.45
N GLU A 188 14.07 1.81 14.12
CA GLU A 188 14.89 0.83 13.39
C GLU A 188 16.36 0.92 13.81
N LYS A 189 16.75 0.27 14.90
CA LYS A 189 18.15 -0.05 15.18
C LYS A 189 18.41 -1.50 14.80
N ILE A 190 19.11 -1.65 13.68
CA ILE A 190 19.84 -2.86 13.35
C ILE A 190 20.86 -3.07 14.48
N CYS A 191 20.66 -4.08 15.31
CA CYS A 191 21.71 -4.53 16.22
C CYS A 191 22.82 -5.15 15.38
N CYS A 192 23.88 -4.39 15.13
CA CYS A 192 25.14 -4.94 14.65
C CYS A 192 25.77 -5.77 15.78
N ASP A 193 26.04 -7.04 15.51
CA ASP A 193 26.94 -7.85 16.33
C ASP A 193 28.34 -7.21 16.28
N THR A 194 28.75 -6.57 17.38
CA THR A 194 30.13 -6.12 17.61
C THR A 194 30.97 -7.19 18.33
N GLY A 195 30.47 -8.42 18.45
CA GLY A 195 31.07 -9.47 19.26
C GLY A 195 30.74 -9.39 20.75
N GLU A 196 29.71 -8.64 21.13
CA GLU A 196 29.17 -8.60 22.51
C GLU A 196 27.96 -9.53 22.65
N THR A 197 27.82 -10.15 23.83
CA THR A 197 26.75 -11.11 24.15
C THR A 197 25.36 -10.52 23.88
N ILE A 198 24.56 -11.21 23.07
CA ILE A 198 23.17 -10.86 22.76
C ILE A 198 22.38 -10.64 24.07
N PRO A 199 21.66 -9.51 24.24
CA PRO A 199 20.75 -9.33 25.37
C PRO A 199 19.72 -10.45 25.40
N GLN A 200 19.37 -10.96 26.59
CA GLN A 200 18.43 -12.09 26.79
C GLN A 200 17.03 -11.90 26.17
N ASN A 201 16.74 -10.72 25.63
CA ASN A 201 15.42 -10.23 25.30
C ASN A 201 15.04 -10.46 23.83
N CYS A 202 15.99 -10.84 22.97
CA CYS A 202 15.74 -11.05 21.53
C CYS A 202 15.71 -12.56 21.21
N GLN A 203 14.95 -13.34 22.01
CA GLN A 203 14.67 -14.75 21.75
C GLN A 203 13.38 -14.89 20.93
N ALA A 204 13.43 -15.66 19.84
CA ALA A 204 12.21 -16.15 19.19
C ALA A 204 11.31 -16.81 20.25
N PRO A 205 9.97 -16.68 20.17
CA PRO A 205 9.08 -17.31 21.13
C PRO A 205 9.45 -18.78 21.27
N ALA A 206 9.51 -19.27 22.50
CA ALA A 206 9.76 -20.68 22.76
C ALA A 206 8.76 -21.51 21.93
N ALA A 207 9.25 -22.53 21.22
CA ALA A 207 8.40 -23.40 20.40
C ALA A 207 7.23 -23.95 21.27
N GLY A 208 6.01 -23.48 21.00
CA GLY A 208 4.81 -23.75 21.82
C GLY A 208 4.10 -22.52 22.40
N ALA A 209 4.69 -21.32 22.34
CA ALA A 209 4.13 -20.09 22.93
C ALA A 209 2.73 -19.69 22.38
N CYS A 210 2.41 -20.05 21.13
CA CYS A 210 1.09 -19.74 20.55
C CYS A 210 -0.08 -20.48 21.22
N GLY A 211 0.21 -21.52 22.02
CA GLY A 211 -0.79 -22.20 22.85
C GLY A 211 -0.93 -21.64 24.27
N ASP A 212 -0.01 -20.76 24.70
CA ASP A 212 0.02 -20.15 26.03
C ASP A 212 -0.02 -18.62 25.89
N LEU A 213 -1.24 -18.09 25.81
CA LEU A 213 -1.50 -16.66 25.62
C LEU A 213 -1.00 -15.80 26.79
N ALA A 214 -0.91 -16.36 28.00
CA ALA A 214 -0.38 -15.64 29.16
C ALA A 214 1.14 -15.48 29.05
N ALA A 215 1.85 -16.53 28.61
CA ALA A 215 3.28 -16.45 28.32
C ALA A 215 3.57 -15.49 27.17
N LEU A 216 2.72 -15.49 26.13
CA LEU A 216 2.84 -14.58 25.00
C LEU A 216 2.66 -13.11 25.45
N ALA A 217 1.64 -12.84 26.26
CA ALA A 217 1.41 -11.52 26.82
C ALA A 217 2.59 -11.03 27.68
N GLN A 218 3.17 -11.91 28.51
CA GLN A 218 4.36 -11.58 29.28
C GLN A 218 5.57 -11.30 28.39
N GLN A 219 5.76 -12.07 27.32
CA GLN A 219 6.88 -11.90 26.39
C GLN A 219 6.81 -10.57 25.64
N TYR A 220 5.62 -10.14 25.24
CA TYR A 220 5.41 -8.94 24.43
C TYR A 220 4.95 -7.73 25.25
N ASN A 221 4.86 -7.84 26.58
CA ASN A 221 4.38 -6.76 27.46
C ASN A 221 2.94 -6.30 27.12
N ALA A 222 2.06 -7.25 26.83
CA ALA A 222 0.65 -7.01 26.58
C ALA A 222 -0.22 -7.27 27.84
N LEU A 223 -1.38 -6.60 27.92
CA LEU A 223 -2.34 -6.86 28.99
C LEU A 223 -2.97 -8.26 28.85
N TYR A 224 -2.99 -9.05 29.93
CA TYR A 224 -3.67 -10.35 29.99
C TYR A 224 -4.62 -10.45 31.21
N PRO A 225 -5.86 -10.92 31.03
CA PRO A 225 -6.51 -11.23 29.75
C PRO A 225 -6.77 -9.96 28.91
N ALA A 226 -6.97 -10.13 27.60
CA ALA A 226 -7.32 -9.02 26.71
C ALA A 226 -8.54 -8.24 27.24
N ALA A 227 -8.41 -6.92 27.30
CA ALA A 227 -9.44 -5.99 27.76
C ALA A 227 -9.23 -4.62 27.14
N ASP A 228 -10.22 -3.75 27.25
CA ASP A 228 -10.13 -2.36 26.84
C ASP A 228 -9.23 -1.56 27.80
N ALA A 229 -8.43 -0.66 27.25
CA ALA A 229 -7.69 0.30 28.03
C ALA A 229 -8.63 1.28 28.77
N PRO A 230 -8.22 1.84 29.93
CA PRO A 230 -9.08 2.74 30.71
C PRO A 230 -9.55 3.96 29.92
N ASP A 231 -8.71 4.49 29.04
CA ASP A 231 -9.03 5.62 28.18
C ASP A 231 -9.99 5.24 27.03
N LEU A 232 -9.84 4.05 26.43
CA LEU A 232 -10.83 3.51 25.50
C LEU A 232 -12.18 3.29 26.20
N THR A 233 -12.17 2.76 27.42
CA THR A 233 -13.39 2.58 28.21
C THR A 233 -14.11 3.92 28.43
N ALA A 234 -13.37 4.99 28.78
CA ALA A 234 -13.93 6.32 28.93
C ALA A 234 -14.50 6.87 27.61
N LEU A 235 -13.79 6.68 26.49
CA LEU A 235 -14.24 7.07 25.17
C LEU A 235 -15.53 6.34 24.76
N ARG A 236 -15.55 5.01 24.88
CA ARG A 236 -16.72 4.18 24.57
C ARG A 236 -17.94 4.58 25.39
N ASN A 237 -17.77 4.74 26.70
CA ASN A 237 -18.86 5.20 27.57
C ASN A 237 -19.43 6.54 27.12
N CYS A 238 -18.58 7.46 26.64
CA CYS A 238 -19.03 8.74 26.10
C CYS A 238 -19.81 8.57 24.78
N VAL A 239 -19.26 7.80 23.83
CA VAL A 239 -19.91 7.57 22.52
C VAL A 239 -21.24 6.86 22.70
N GLU A 240 -21.27 5.73 23.40
CA GLU A 240 -22.46 4.88 23.59
C GLU A 240 -23.56 5.57 24.42
N SER A 241 -23.22 6.57 25.23
CA SER A 241 -24.21 7.38 25.96
C SER A 241 -24.83 8.51 25.13
N ASN A 242 -24.17 8.93 24.04
CA ASN A 242 -24.59 10.09 23.24
C ASN A 242 -25.07 9.72 21.83
N VAL A 243 -24.69 8.55 21.32
CA VAL A 243 -25.24 7.98 20.08
C VAL A 243 -26.53 7.22 20.42
N PRO A 244 -27.62 7.38 19.65
CA PRO A 244 -28.82 6.59 19.87
C PRO A 244 -28.50 5.09 19.81
N ALA A 245 -28.79 4.35 20.89
CA ALA A 245 -28.47 2.92 20.98
C ALA A 245 -29.08 2.08 19.84
N ALA A 246 -30.17 2.54 19.22
CA ALA A 246 -30.78 1.91 18.06
C ALA A 246 -29.93 1.97 16.78
N MET A 247 -28.92 2.86 16.71
CA MET A 247 -28.04 3.01 15.55
C MET A 247 -26.81 2.10 15.58
N ILE A 248 -26.40 1.62 16.75
CA ILE A 248 -25.21 0.77 16.92
C ILE A 248 -25.65 -0.69 17.02
N ASP A 249 -25.09 -1.58 16.19
CA ASP A 249 -25.27 -3.01 16.39
C ASP A 249 -24.46 -3.48 17.60
N GLN A 250 -25.16 -3.73 18.70
CA GLN A 250 -24.57 -4.17 19.97
C GLN A 250 -23.85 -5.52 19.88
N ASN A 251 -24.08 -6.30 18.82
CA ASN A 251 -23.38 -7.57 18.60
C ASN A 251 -22.09 -7.41 17.78
N GLN A 252 -21.87 -6.23 17.18
CA GLN A 252 -20.75 -5.91 16.30
C GLN A 252 -19.98 -4.70 16.82
N ILE A 253 -19.58 -4.80 18.09
CA ILE A 253 -18.61 -3.89 18.71
C ILE A 253 -17.34 -4.69 18.93
N TYR A 254 -16.27 -4.33 18.21
CA TYR A 254 -14.99 -5.03 18.24
C TYR A 254 -13.92 -4.10 18.80
N THR A 255 -13.34 -4.46 19.95
CA THR A 255 -12.24 -3.70 20.56
C THR A 255 -10.91 -4.42 20.43
N TYR A 256 -10.91 -5.75 20.49
CA TYR A 256 -9.76 -6.61 20.27
C TYR A 256 -10.19 -7.86 19.46
N GLU A 257 -9.20 -8.56 18.91
CA GLU A 257 -9.39 -9.73 18.05
C GLU A 257 -9.99 -10.92 18.83
N ARG A 258 -10.94 -11.61 18.20
CA ARG A 258 -11.69 -12.74 18.80
C ARG A 258 -11.37 -14.07 18.14
N ASP A 259 -11.00 -14.06 16.86
CA ASP A 259 -10.74 -15.26 16.08
C ASP A 259 -9.29 -15.70 16.30
N ASN A 260 -8.33 -14.82 16.00
CA ASN A 260 -6.91 -15.05 16.29
C ASN A 260 -6.42 -14.31 17.54
N THR A 261 -6.91 -14.74 18.71
CA THR A 261 -6.63 -14.05 19.99
C THR A 261 -5.14 -13.87 20.33
N SER A 262 -4.24 -14.66 19.72
CA SER A 262 -2.80 -14.48 19.86
C SER A 262 -2.32 -13.08 19.42
N CYS A 263 -2.98 -12.48 18.42
CA CYS A 263 -2.66 -11.16 17.89
C CYS A 263 -2.81 -10.03 18.92
N ASN A 264 -3.73 -10.19 19.88
CA ASN A 264 -3.90 -9.24 20.99
C ASN A 264 -2.66 -9.16 21.88
N TYR A 265 -1.88 -10.24 21.92
CA TYR A 265 -0.72 -10.37 22.78
C TYR A 265 0.60 -10.25 22.02
N THR A 266 0.59 -10.22 20.69
CA THR A 266 1.79 -10.00 19.85
C THR A 266 1.81 -8.62 19.19
N HIS A 267 0.86 -7.75 19.54
CA HIS A 267 0.62 -6.48 18.86
C HIS A 267 0.44 -6.65 17.35
N GLY A 268 -0.31 -7.66 16.91
CA GLY A 268 -0.56 -7.93 15.50
C GLY A 268 0.63 -8.49 14.71
N GLN A 269 1.73 -8.87 15.38
CA GLN A 269 2.81 -9.58 14.70
C GLN A 269 2.33 -10.99 14.32
N ALA A 270 2.59 -11.39 13.06
CA ALA A 270 2.20 -12.67 12.48
C ALA A 270 3.05 -13.86 13.00
N VAL A 271 3.25 -13.93 14.32
CA VAL A 271 4.04 -14.95 15.02
C VAL A 271 3.26 -16.26 15.12
N CYS A 272 1.95 -16.15 15.31
CA CYS A 272 1.06 -17.28 15.60
C CYS A 272 -0.06 -17.43 14.56
N GLY A 273 0.12 -16.85 13.37
CA GLY A 273 -0.86 -16.80 12.29
C GLY A 273 -1.15 -15.37 11.84
N ASP A 274 -2.01 -15.23 10.84
CA ASP A 274 -2.41 -13.93 10.31
C ASP A 274 -3.36 -13.20 11.28
N CYS A 275 -3.21 -11.87 11.36
CA CYS A 275 -3.98 -11.00 12.23
C CYS A 275 -4.94 -10.14 11.40
N ALA A 276 -6.13 -9.82 11.92
CA ALA A 276 -7.12 -9.01 11.19
C ALA A 276 -6.64 -7.58 10.94
N HIS A 277 -5.98 -6.98 11.94
CA HIS A 277 -5.40 -5.64 11.85
C HIS A 277 -3.87 -5.68 11.69
N SER A 278 -3.29 -4.55 11.26
CA SER A 278 -1.86 -4.37 11.11
C SER A 278 -1.10 -4.43 12.44
N GLN A 279 0.22 -4.62 12.34
CA GLN A 279 1.12 -4.58 13.50
C GLN A 279 0.98 -3.24 14.24
N TYR A 280 0.95 -3.32 15.58
CA TYR A 280 0.73 -2.21 16.50
C TYR A 280 -0.59 -1.47 16.30
N SER A 281 -1.63 -2.07 15.73
CA SER A 281 -2.97 -1.47 15.67
C SER A 281 -3.47 -1.09 17.08
N CYS A 282 -4.30 -0.04 17.17
CA CYS A 282 -4.99 0.32 18.41
C CYS A 282 -5.83 -0.84 18.96
N HIS A 283 -6.35 -1.75 18.12
CA HIS A 283 -7.06 -2.96 18.59
C HIS A 283 -6.16 -3.92 19.41
N TYR A 284 -4.85 -3.85 19.20
CA TYR A 284 -3.85 -4.60 19.96
C TYR A 284 -3.10 -3.73 20.98
N GLY A 285 -3.66 -2.57 21.30
CA GLY A 285 -3.12 -1.62 22.28
C GLY A 285 -1.95 -0.78 21.81
N GLY A 286 -1.77 -0.62 20.49
CA GLY A 286 -0.74 0.25 19.94
C GLY A 286 0.67 -0.33 20.09
N VAL A 287 1.66 0.57 20.20
CA VAL A 287 3.07 0.22 20.44
C VAL A 287 3.32 -0.14 21.89
N SER A 288 2.52 0.38 22.84
CA SER A 288 2.69 0.10 24.26
C SER A 288 2.07 -1.23 24.68
N GLY A 289 0.81 -1.46 24.27
CA GLY A 289 -0.07 -2.61 24.50
C GLY A 289 -0.24 -3.15 25.92
N ASN A 290 0.45 -2.58 26.91
CA ASN A 290 0.33 -2.94 28.33
C ASN A 290 -0.96 -2.43 28.99
N GLN A 291 -1.72 -1.57 28.32
CA GLN A 291 -3.00 -1.04 28.82
C GLN A 291 -4.22 -1.79 28.26
N GLY A 292 -4.05 -2.64 27.25
CA GLY A 292 -5.15 -3.28 26.53
C GLY A 292 -5.52 -2.54 25.25
N ALA A 293 -6.65 -2.90 24.64
CA ALA A 293 -7.12 -2.31 23.39
C ALA A 293 -7.43 -0.82 23.54
N GLN A 294 -7.03 -0.05 22.54
CA GLN A 294 -7.19 1.40 22.45
C GLN A 294 -8.03 1.82 21.24
N GLY A 295 -8.51 0.86 20.44
CA GLY A 295 -9.39 1.07 19.29
C GLY A 295 -10.72 0.33 19.45
N VAL A 296 -11.75 0.84 18.79
CA VAL A 296 -13.07 0.20 18.70
C VAL A 296 -13.68 0.42 17.32
N ASP A 297 -14.29 -0.63 16.79
CA ASP A 297 -15.07 -0.60 15.57
C ASP A 297 -16.56 -0.68 15.90
N TYR A 298 -17.35 0.21 15.30
CA TYR A 298 -18.80 0.22 15.39
C TYR A 298 -19.45 -0.03 14.03
N ASN A 299 -20.38 -0.98 13.99
CA ASN A 299 -21.25 -1.23 12.85
C ASN A 299 -22.66 -0.66 13.07
N ALA A 300 -23.30 -0.28 11.98
CA ALA A 300 -24.67 0.21 11.96
C ALA A 300 -25.68 -0.91 12.20
N ALA A 301 -26.61 -0.67 13.11
CA ALA A 301 -27.74 -1.56 13.32
C ALA A 301 -28.67 -1.60 12.10
N SER A 302 -29.38 -2.72 11.93
CA SER A 302 -30.38 -2.89 10.87
C SER A 302 -31.39 -1.74 10.86
N GLY A 303 -31.47 -1.04 9.72
CA GLY A 303 -32.35 0.13 9.55
C GLY A 303 -31.60 1.46 9.46
N TYR A 304 -30.28 1.46 9.71
CA TYR A 304 -29.39 2.59 9.52
C TYR A 304 -28.29 2.21 8.51
N THR A 305 -27.74 3.21 7.81
CA THR A 305 -26.55 3.00 6.96
C THR A 305 -25.28 3.25 7.77
N GLU A 306 -24.18 2.61 7.37
CA GLU A 306 -22.85 2.86 7.97
C GLU A 306 -22.47 4.35 7.90
N GLU A 307 -22.79 5.02 6.79
CA GLU A 307 -22.56 6.46 6.63
C GLU A 307 -23.33 7.30 7.68
N GLN A 308 -24.58 6.93 7.98
CA GLN A 308 -25.39 7.63 8.99
C GLN A 308 -24.83 7.44 10.39
N LEU A 309 -24.39 6.22 10.72
CA LEU A 309 -23.75 5.94 11.99
C LEU A 309 -22.43 6.72 12.12
N LYS A 310 -21.58 6.65 11.09
CA LYS A 310 -20.31 7.38 11.03
C LYS A 310 -20.49 8.87 11.26
N ASP A 311 -21.41 9.52 10.54
CA ASP A 311 -21.67 10.95 10.70
C ASP A 311 -22.14 11.29 12.12
N THR A 312 -22.96 10.41 12.72
CA THR A 312 -23.45 10.58 14.09
C THR A 312 -22.33 10.41 15.11
N ILE A 313 -21.51 9.37 14.99
CA ILE A 313 -20.34 9.13 15.86
C ILE A 313 -19.37 10.30 15.76
N PHE A 314 -19.04 10.76 14.56
CA PHE A 314 -18.07 11.84 14.38
C PHE A 314 -18.57 13.16 14.98
N ASN A 315 -19.87 13.45 14.85
CA ASN A 315 -20.47 14.59 15.52
C ASN A 315 -20.38 14.47 17.05
N VAL A 316 -20.66 13.27 17.60
CA VAL A 316 -20.56 12.99 19.04
C VAL A 316 -19.13 13.15 19.55
N LEU A 317 -18.15 12.66 18.80
CA LEU A 317 -16.73 12.79 19.11
C LEU A 317 -16.27 14.24 19.17
N ASP A 318 -16.73 15.08 18.25
CA ASP A 318 -16.32 16.49 18.18
C ASP A 318 -16.98 17.36 19.25
N ASN A 319 -18.24 17.09 19.61
CA ASN A 319 -19.01 18.01 20.44
C ASN A 319 -19.21 17.52 21.89
N GLN A 320 -19.24 16.21 22.14
CA GLN A 320 -19.52 15.63 23.46
C GLN A 320 -18.32 14.88 24.04
N CYS A 321 -17.50 14.24 23.20
CA CYS A 321 -16.37 13.41 23.63
C CYS A 321 -15.00 14.02 23.28
N ALA A 322 -14.95 15.35 23.14
CA ALA A 322 -13.72 16.07 22.80
C ALA A 322 -12.61 15.80 23.83
N GLY A 323 -11.42 15.45 23.33
CA GLY A 323 -10.26 15.13 24.17
C GLY A 323 -10.20 13.69 24.69
N LEU A 324 -11.15 12.83 24.34
CA LEU A 324 -11.11 11.40 24.66
C LEU A 324 -10.63 10.51 23.50
N TRP A 325 -10.66 11.02 22.26
CA TRP A 325 -10.26 10.28 21.06
C TRP A 325 -8.96 10.82 20.45
N GLY A 326 -8.15 9.91 19.89
CA GLY A 326 -6.88 10.20 19.22
C GLY A 326 -6.96 10.05 17.70
N GLY A 327 -7.77 9.10 17.22
CA GLY A 327 -7.99 8.85 15.79
C GLY A 327 -9.43 8.42 15.52
N ARG A 328 -9.89 8.67 14.28
CA ARG A 328 -11.16 8.18 13.77
C ARG A 328 -11.07 7.98 12.26
N LEU A 329 -11.61 6.88 11.77
CA LEU A 329 -11.58 6.49 10.37
C LEU A 329 -12.91 5.84 10.01
N PHE A 330 -13.41 6.13 8.81
CA PHE A 330 -14.48 5.33 8.23
C PHE A 330 -13.85 4.29 7.33
N GLU A 331 -14.00 3.03 7.71
CA GLU A 331 -13.57 1.91 6.90
C GLU A 331 -14.67 1.53 5.90
N THR A 332 -14.46 0.46 5.13
CA THR A 332 -15.37 0.10 4.03
C THR A 332 -16.79 -0.22 4.54
N ASP A 333 -16.91 -0.77 5.75
CA ASP A 333 -18.16 -1.30 6.29
C ASP A 333 -18.36 -1.04 7.80
N HIS A 334 -17.55 -0.21 8.43
CA HIS A 334 -17.68 0.16 9.84
C HIS A 334 -16.97 1.48 10.18
N THR A 335 -17.24 2.01 11.37
CA THR A 335 -16.60 3.23 11.89
C THR A 335 -15.58 2.88 12.97
N HIS A 336 -14.31 3.12 12.69
CA HIS A 336 -13.21 2.95 13.63
C HIS A 336 -12.99 4.24 14.46
N VAL A 337 -12.77 4.07 15.76
CA VAL A 337 -12.39 5.15 16.68
C VAL A 337 -11.33 4.66 17.66
N SER A 338 -10.29 5.45 17.89
CA SER A 338 -9.25 5.17 18.87
C SER A 338 -9.16 6.23 19.96
N SER A 339 -8.74 5.82 21.16
CA SER A 339 -8.53 6.70 22.30
C SER A 339 -7.28 7.57 22.14
N VAL A 340 -7.19 8.65 22.93
CA VAL A 340 -6.00 9.53 22.95
C VAL A 340 -4.71 8.82 23.34
N GLY A 341 -4.79 7.69 24.05
CA GLY A 341 -3.62 6.89 24.42
C GLY A 341 -3.06 6.05 23.30
N CYS A 342 -3.77 5.91 22.15
CA CYS A 342 -3.24 5.16 21.03
C CYS A 342 -2.07 5.90 20.38
N ASN A 343 -0.88 5.29 20.43
CA ASN A 343 0.39 5.85 19.94
C ASN A 343 0.80 5.28 18.58
N SER A 344 -0.16 4.82 17.78
CA SER A 344 0.06 4.13 16.51
C SER A 344 -0.90 4.63 15.43
N ASN A 345 -0.73 4.16 14.20
CA ASN A 345 -1.66 4.47 13.12
C ASN A 345 -3.01 3.77 13.38
N SER A 346 -4.09 4.55 13.21
CA SER A 346 -5.48 4.08 13.22
C SER A 346 -5.74 3.22 12.00
#